data_AF-F7KBY1-F1
#
_entry.id   AF-F7KBY1-F1
#
_cell.length_a   1.000
_cell.length_b   1.000
_cell.length_c   1.000
_cell.angle_alpha   90.00
_cell.angle_beta   90.00
_cell.angle_gamma   90.00
#
_symmetry.space_group_name_H-M   'P 1'
#
loop_
_entity.id
_entity.type
_entity.pdbx_description
1 polymer ?
#
loop_
_entity_poly.entity_id
_entity_poly.type
_entity_poly.pdbx_seq_one_letter_code
_entity_poly.pdbx_strand_id
1 'polypeptide(L)'
;MKTEDIKAYCQSKNRAYEDHPFGDIPVCYKLNGKIFAQIYPLEEDRKITLKCSRDAGDFYRQVYPGIVVRGYHCPPVQQPFWNTVYHDRLPDEELLNMIDHAYEQVLHSFSRKVQKELETEPSETEEEECSDLEKKKRKKN
;
A
#
# COMPACT_ATOMS: atom_id res chain seq x y z
N MET A 1 -10.62 -13.61 0.89
CA MET A 1 -10.34 -12.69 2.02
C MET A 1 -11.36 -11.56 2.08
N LYS A 2 -11.77 -11.09 3.28
CA LYS A 2 -12.67 -9.92 3.43
C LYS A 2 -11.89 -8.62 3.31
N THR A 3 -12.59 -7.54 2.94
CA THR A 3 -12.00 -6.20 2.76
C THR A 3 -11.32 -5.70 4.04
N GLU A 4 -11.91 -5.94 5.20
CA GLU A 4 -11.40 -5.51 6.51
C GLU A 4 -10.06 -6.17 6.82
N ASP A 5 -9.93 -7.47 6.52
CA ASP A 5 -8.69 -8.20 6.73
C ASP A 5 -7.59 -7.68 5.80
N ILE A 6 -7.94 -7.36 4.53
CA ILE A 6 -7.00 -6.79 3.55
C ILE A 6 -6.52 -5.42 4.02
N LYS A 7 -7.43 -4.57 4.52
CA LYS A 7 -7.10 -3.27 5.10
C LYS A 7 -6.14 -3.42 6.28
N ALA A 8 -6.45 -4.32 7.22
CA ALA A 8 -5.59 -4.60 8.37
C ALA A 8 -4.19 -5.09 7.93
N TYR A 9 -4.12 -5.94 6.91
CA TYR A 9 -2.84 -6.41 6.38
C TYR A 9 -2.02 -5.32 5.69
N CYS A 10 -2.67 -4.41 4.95
CA CYS A 10 -1.98 -3.25 4.39
C CYS A 10 -1.44 -2.33 5.50
N GLN A 11 -2.18 -2.14 6.59
CA GLN A 11 -1.76 -1.34 7.75
C GLN A 11 -0.64 -2.01 8.56
N SER A 12 -0.54 -3.34 8.55
CA SER A 12 0.54 -4.04 9.26
C SER A 12 1.89 -3.91 8.57
N LYS A 13 1.96 -3.32 7.37
CA LYS A 13 3.23 -3.05 6.69
C LYS A 13 3.95 -1.89 7.37
N ASN A 14 5.26 -2.01 7.53
CA ASN A 14 6.05 -1.04 8.31
C ASN A 14 5.91 0.37 7.71
N ARG A 15 5.55 1.34 8.57
CA ARG A 15 5.28 2.75 8.22
C ARG A 15 4.25 2.95 7.09
N ALA A 16 3.44 1.94 6.80
CA ALA A 16 2.30 2.12 5.92
C ALA A 16 1.19 2.87 6.66
N TYR A 17 0.46 3.69 5.91
CA TYR A 17 -0.67 4.44 6.46
C TYR A 17 -1.80 4.54 5.44
N GLU A 18 -3.01 4.69 5.97
CA GLU A 18 -4.21 4.90 5.18
C GLU A 18 -4.34 6.39 4.79
N ASP A 19 -4.78 6.65 3.56
CA ASP A 19 -5.04 7.99 3.05
C ASP A 19 -6.15 7.96 1.98
N HIS A 20 -6.77 9.12 1.73
CA HIS A 20 -7.95 9.28 0.89
C HIS A 20 -7.76 10.41 -0.16
N PRO A 21 -6.73 10.32 -1.03
CA PRO A 21 -6.37 11.40 -1.95
C PRO A 21 -7.41 11.66 -3.06
N PHE A 22 -8.37 10.76 -3.25
CA PHE A 22 -9.39 10.81 -4.29
C PHE A 22 -10.82 10.96 -3.74
N GLY A 23 -10.95 11.29 -2.44
CA GLY A 23 -12.20 11.20 -1.69
C GLY A 23 -12.33 9.84 -0.99
N ASP A 24 -13.55 9.48 -0.57
CA ASP A 24 -13.81 8.30 0.27
C ASP A 24 -13.49 6.95 -0.40
N ILE A 25 -13.48 6.92 -1.73
CA ILE A 25 -13.20 5.72 -2.53
C ILE A 25 -12.26 6.08 -3.69
N PRO A 26 -11.18 5.32 -3.92
CA PRO A 26 -10.71 4.16 -3.15
C PRO A 26 -9.97 4.53 -1.86
N VAL A 27 -9.97 3.62 -0.89
CA VAL A 27 -9.12 3.69 0.29
C VAL A 27 -7.68 3.38 -0.15
N CYS A 28 -6.76 4.35 0.00
CA CYS A 28 -5.38 4.18 -0.43
C CYS A 28 -4.47 3.84 0.74
N TYR A 29 -3.56 2.89 0.52
CA TYR A 29 -2.45 2.64 1.44
C TYR A 29 -1.15 3.14 0.82
N LYS A 30 -0.42 3.93 1.62
CA LYS A 30 0.78 4.64 1.20
C LYS A 30 1.97 4.27 2.08
N LEU A 31 3.15 4.35 1.49
CA LEU A 31 4.44 4.36 2.17
C LEU A 31 5.15 5.65 1.76
N ASN A 32 5.47 6.50 2.74
CA ASN A 32 6.21 7.74 2.54
C ASN A 32 5.69 8.58 1.35
N GLY A 33 4.37 8.82 1.31
CA GLY A 33 3.70 9.60 0.26
C GLY A 33 3.38 8.86 -1.04
N LYS A 34 3.88 7.63 -1.26
CA LYS A 34 3.61 6.85 -2.47
C LYS A 34 2.60 5.74 -2.20
N ILE A 35 1.59 5.61 -3.07
CA ILE A 35 0.54 4.59 -2.98
C ILE A 35 1.09 3.24 -3.44
N PHE A 36 0.85 2.19 -2.65
CA PHE A 36 1.10 0.80 -3.06
C PHE A 36 -0.20 -0.01 -3.28
N ALA A 37 -1.27 0.31 -2.57
CA ALA A 37 -2.56 -0.37 -2.70
C ALA A 37 -3.74 0.62 -2.71
N GLN A 38 -4.76 0.30 -3.51
CA GLN A 38 -6.01 1.05 -3.60
C GLN A 38 -7.17 0.06 -3.47
N ILE A 39 -7.92 0.13 -2.38
CA ILE A 39 -9.00 -0.81 -2.06
C ILE A 39 -10.34 -0.16 -2.40
N TYR A 40 -11.17 -0.86 -3.16
CA TYR A 40 -12.56 -0.48 -3.43
C TYR A 40 -13.44 -1.25 -2.43
N PRO A 41 -14.01 -0.58 -1.42
CA PRO A 41 -14.62 -1.27 -0.28
C PRO A 41 -16.08 -1.69 -0.52
N LEU A 42 -16.70 -1.28 -1.63
CA LEU A 42 -18.10 -1.60 -1.92
C LEU A 42 -18.23 -3.11 -2.19
N GLU A 43 -19.26 -3.75 -1.63
CA GLU A 43 -19.44 -5.21 -1.76
C GLU A 43 -19.59 -5.68 -3.20
N GLU A 44 -20.10 -4.81 -4.07
CA GLU A 44 -20.26 -5.03 -5.51
C GLU A 44 -18.93 -4.93 -6.28
N ASP A 45 -17.94 -4.23 -5.70
CA ASP A 45 -16.63 -3.95 -6.27
C ASP A 45 -15.52 -4.51 -5.38
N ARG A 46 -15.47 -5.84 -5.24
CA ARG A 46 -14.42 -6.60 -4.53
C ARG A 46 -13.08 -6.57 -5.27
N LYS A 47 -12.55 -5.36 -5.42
CA LYS A 47 -11.37 -5.05 -6.22
C LYS A 47 -10.32 -4.35 -5.38
N ILE A 48 -9.07 -4.70 -5.65
CA ILE A 48 -7.91 -3.99 -5.15
C ILE A 48 -6.95 -3.73 -6.29
N THR A 49 -6.46 -2.50 -6.41
CA THR A 49 -5.44 -2.12 -7.40
C THR A 49 -4.09 -1.99 -6.70
N LEU A 50 -3.14 -2.83 -7.09
CA LEU A 50 -1.82 -3.00 -6.47
C LEU A 50 -0.71 -2.53 -7.39
N LYS A 51 0.28 -1.86 -6.83
CA LYS A 51 1.51 -1.49 -7.55
C LYS A 51 2.28 -2.76 -7.93
N CYS A 52 2.88 -2.80 -9.11
CA CYS A 52 3.72 -3.92 -9.51
C CYS A 52 4.84 -3.48 -10.46
N SER A 53 5.86 -4.32 -10.60
CA SER A 53 6.76 -4.23 -11.76
C SER A 53 6.01 -4.62 -13.04
N ARG A 54 6.54 -4.27 -14.21
CA ARG A 54 5.92 -4.65 -15.48
C ARG A 54 5.87 -6.17 -15.65
N ASP A 55 6.98 -6.83 -15.35
CA ASP A 55 7.15 -8.27 -15.54
C ASP A 55 6.26 -9.07 -14.59
N ALA A 56 6.23 -8.71 -13.30
CA ALA A 56 5.29 -9.32 -12.35
C ALA A 56 3.84 -9.05 -12.75
N GLY A 57 3.58 -7.83 -13.24
CA GLY A 57 2.28 -7.44 -13.78
C GLY A 57 1.81 -8.38 -14.88
N ASP A 58 2.65 -8.61 -15.88
CA ASP A 58 2.37 -9.50 -17.01
C ASP A 58 2.23 -10.96 -16.56
N PHE A 59 3.10 -11.44 -15.67
CA PHE A 59 3.02 -12.80 -15.11
C PHE A 59 1.66 -13.06 -14.44
N TYR A 60 1.25 -12.23 -13.47
CA TYR A 60 -0.01 -12.45 -12.77
C TYR A 60 -1.23 -12.39 -13.70
N ARG A 61 -1.20 -11.53 -14.72
CA ARG A 61 -2.27 -11.45 -15.73
C ARG A 61 -2.35 -12.70 -16.61
N GLN A 62 -1.23 -13.39 -16.84
CA GLN A 62 -1.19 -14.65 -17.57
C GLN A 62 -1.64 -15.83 -16.70
N VAL A 63 -1.23 -15.88 -15.44
CA VAL A 63 -1.57 -16.96 -14.51
C VAL A 63 -3.04 -16.89 -14.07
N TYR A 64 -3.58 -15.68 -13.88
CA TYR A 64 -4.94 -15.45 -13.37
C TYR A 64 -5.79 -14.62 -14.36
N PRO A 65 -6.04 -15.12 -15.58
CA PRO A 65 -6.74 -14.36 -16.61
C PRO A 65 -8.17 -14.00 -16.18
N GLY A 66 -8.53 -12.72 -16.30
CA GLY A 66 -9.84 -12.20 -15.91
C GLY A 66 -10.05 -11.99 -14.42
N ILE A 67 -9.16 -12.51 -13.57
CA ILE A 67 -9.11 -12.25 -12.12
C ILE A 67 -8.11 -11.13 -11.82
N VAL A 68 -6.98 -11.12 -12.54
CA VAL A 68 -6.00 -10.04 -12.52
C VAL A 68 -6.04 -9.33 -13.87
N VAL A 69 -6.29 -8.02 -13.84
CA VAL A 69 -6.35 -7.17 -15.03
C VAL A 69 -5.44 -5.97 -14.89
N ARG A 70 -5.13 -5.29 -16.00
CA ARG A 70 -4.36 -4.03 -15.96
C ARG A 70 -5.06 -2.99 -15.09
N GLY A 71 -4.27 -2.14 -14.43
CA GLY A 71 -4.75 -1.16 -13.45
C GLY A 71 -5.95 -0.36 -13.95
N TYR A 72 -7.11 -0.66 -13.37
CA TYR A 72 -8.36 0.04 -13.60
C TYR A 72 -8.24 1.48 -13.07
N HIS A 73 -8.87 2.45 -13.74
CA HIS A 73 -8.76 3.90 -13.46
C HIS A 73 -7.34 4.51 -13.50
N CYS A 74 -6.31 3.75 -13.90
CA CYS A 74 -4.97 4.29 -14.08
C CYS A 74 -4.79 4.88 -15.49
N PRO A 75 -4.04 5.99 -15.65
CA PRO A 75 -3.64 6.48 -16.97
C PRO A 75 -2.89 5.40 -17.78
N PRO A 76 -3.00 5.35 -19.12
CA PRO A 76 -2.41 4.28 -19.94
C PRO A 76 -0.92 4.02 -19.71
N VAL A 77 -0.15 5.08 -19.45
CA VAL A 77 1.29 5.00 -19.17
C VAL A 77 1.59 4.27 -17.85
N GLN A 78 0.68 4.38 -16.87
CA GLN A 78 0.84 3.76 -15.55
C GLN A 78 0.24 2.36 -15.48
N GLN A 79 -0.79 2.05 -16.28
CA GLN A 79 -1.49 0.75 -16.27
C GLN A 79 -0.59 -0.50 -16.26
N PRO A 80 0.57 -0.55 -16.95
CA PRO A 80 1.45 -1.73 -16.89
C PRO A 80 2.07 -1.98 -15.50
N PHE A 81 2.14 -0.96 -14.65
CA PHE A 81 2.73 -0.97 -13.31
C PHE A 81 1.69 -1.07 -12.19
N TRP A 82 0.46 -1.40 -12.56
CA TRP A 82 -0.66 -1.58 -11.64
C TRP A 82 -1.49 -2.78 -12.09
N ASN A 83 -1.87 -3.62 -11.15
CA ASN A 83 -2.79 -4.73 -11.37
C ASN A 83 -4.04 -4.53 -10.52
N THR A 84 -5.21 -4.58 -11.15
CA THR A 84 -6.49 -4.67 -10.42
C THR A 84 -6.86 -6.14 -10.28
N VAL A 85 -7.11 -6.55 -9.04
CA VAL A 85 -7.35 -7.92 -8.63
C VAL A 85 -8.77 -8.03 -8.09
N TYR A 86 -9.54 -8.98 -8.62
CA TYR A 86 -10.81 -9.40 -8.04
C TYR A 86 -10.52 -10.39 -6.90
N HIS A 87 -10.39 -9.86 -5.69
CA HIS A 87 -9.83 -10.59 -4.54
C HIS A 87 -10.76 -11.67 -3.97
N ASP A 88 -11.99 -11.78 -4.46
CA ASP A 88 -12.95 -12.84 -4.14
C ASP A 88 -12.73 -14.11 -4.97
N ARG A 89 -11.91 -14.02 -6.03
CA ARG A 89 -11.63 -15.11 -6.98
C ARG A 89 -10.16 -15.55 -6.97
N LEU A 90 -9.35 -14.98 -6.08
CA LEU A 90 -7.93 -15.31 -5.92
C LEU A 90 -7.72 -16.02 -4.56
N PRO A 91 -6.81 -17.01 -4.47
CA PRO A 91 -6.39 -17.54 -3.17
C PRO A 91 -5.87 -16.42 -2.26
N ASP A 92 -6.20 -16.49 -0.98
CA ASP A 92 -5.83 -15.44 -0.01
C ASP A 92 -4.30 -15.27 0.07
N GLU A 93 -3.54 -16.36 0.09
CA GLU A 93 -2.06 -16.32 0.11
C GLU A 93 -1.48 -15.57 -1.10
N GLU A 94 -2.04 -15.80 -2.29
CA GLU A 94 -1.61 -15.10 -3.50
C GLU A 94 -1.90 -13.61 -3.43
N LEU A 95 -3.06 -13.23 -2.87
CA LEU A 95 -3.38 -11.83 -2.65
C LEU A 95 -2.38 -11.17 -1.69
N LEU A 96 -2.02 -11.84 -0.59
CA LEU A 96 -1.04 -11.35 0.37
C LEU A 96 0.34 -11.19 -0.29
N ASN A 97 0.78 -12.17 -1.07
CA ASN A 97 2.03 -12.09 -1.84
C ASN A 97 2.03 -10.90 -2.82
N MET A 98 0.91 -10.63 -3.48
CA MET A 98 0.77 -9.47 -4.36
C MET A 98 0.83 -8.14 -3.59
N ILE A 99 0.26 -8.07 -2.39
CA ILE A 99 0.33 -6.88 -1.52
C ILE A 99 1.77 -6.65 -1.05
N ASP A 100 2.47 -7.72 -0.65
CA ASP A 100 3.87 -7.68 -0.21
C ASP A 100 4.76 -7.14 -1.33
N HIS A 101 4.60 -7.70 -2.53
CA HIS A 101 5.30 -7.23 -3.70
C HIS A 101 5.00 -5.76 -3.99
N ALA A 102 3.74 -5.31 -3.88
CA ALA A 102 3.37 -3.92 -4.11
C ALA A 102 4.06 -2.97 -3.13
N TYR A 103 4.11 -3.34 -1.84
CA TYR A 103 4.83 -2.60 -0.81
C TYR A 103 6.33 -2.54 -1.12
N GLU A 104 6.97 -3.68 -1.42
CA GLU A 104 8.38 -3.75 -1.78
C GLU A 104 8.72 -2.92 -3.01
N GLN A 105 7.87 -2.94 -4.05
CA GLN A 105 8.06 -2.10 -5.24
C GLN A 105 8.08 -0.61 -4.89
N VAL A 106 7.23 -0.18 -3.96
CA VAL A 106 7.24 1.22 -3.48
C VAL A 106 8.46 1.49 -2.62
N LEU A 107 8.81 0.61 -1.68
CA LEU A 107 10.00 0.73 -0.84
C LEU A 107 11.28 0.86 -1.69
N HIS A 108 11.47 -0.03 -2.65
CA HIS A 108 12.63 -0.04 -3.54
C HIS A 108 12.64 1.13 -4.55
N SER A 109 11.53 1.85 -4.71
CA SER A 109 11.48 3.07 -5.53
C SER A 109 12.10 4.30 -4.85
N PHE A 110 12.46 4.20 -3.56
CA PHE A 110 13.15 5.25 -2.82
C PHE A 110 14.68 5.08 -2.86
N SER A 111 15.42 6.12 -2.46
CA SER A 111 16.87 6.02 -2.32
C SER A 111 17.25 5.05 -1.19
N ARG A 112 18.46 4.48 -1.23
CA ARG A 112 18.96 3.59 -0.16
C ARG A 112 18.93 4.21 1.23
N LYS A 113 19.12 5.53 1.33
CA LYS A 113 19.02 6.27 2.58
C LYS A 113 17.59 6.20 3.15
N VAL A 114 16.61 6.55 2.32
CA VAL A 114 15.19 6.54 2.71
C VAL A 114 14.70 5.11 2.98
N GLN A 115 15.12 4.11 2.20
CA GLN A 115 14.81 2.70 2.47
C GLN A 115 15.25 2.32 3.89
N LYS A 116 16.49 2.64 4.25
CA LYS A 116 17.03 2.34 5.59
C LYS A 116 16.24 3.03 6.71
N GLU A 117 15.89 4.31 6.54
CA GLU A 117 15.06 5.06 7.50
C GLU A 117 13.66 4.43 7.66
N LEU A 118 13.10 3.90 6.58
CA LEU A 118 11.80 3.24 6.61
C LEU A 118 11.85 1.83 7.21
N GLU A 119 12.96 1.11 7.04
CA GLU A 119 13.20 -0.23 7.58
C GLU A 119 13.64 -0.24 9.04
N THR A 120 14.26 0.85 9.52
CA THR A 120 14.61 0.97 10.94
C THR A 120 13.36 1.18 11.78
N GLU A 121 13.14 0.25 12.72
CA GLU A 121 12.24 0.42 13.86
C GLU A 121 12.53 1.75 14.54
N PRO A 122 11.51 2.49 15.03
CA PRO A 122 11.75 3.68 15.82
C PRO A 122 12.61 3.29 17.03
N SER A 123 13.85 3.76 17.06
CA SER A 123 14.64 3.72 18.29
C SER A 123 13.94 4.62 19.30
N GLU A 124 13.81 4.14 20.54
CA GLU A 124 13.15 4.78 21.70
C GLU A 124 13.58 6.25 21.96
N THR A 125 14.56 6.76 21.23
CA THR A 125 15.09 8.11 21.29
C THR A 125 14.19 9.20 20.68
N GLU A 126 13.27 8.86 19.76
CA GLU A 126 12.41 9.88 19.12
C GLU A 126 11.14 10.21 19.95
N GLU A 127 10.72 9.32 20.85
CA GLU A 127 9.59 9.59 21.77
C GLU A 127 9.95 10.62 22.85
N GLU A 128 11.21 10.67 23.27
CA GLU A 128 11.68 11.66 24.26
C GLU A 128 11.68 13.10 23.69
N GLU A 129 12.11 13.29 22.44
CA GLU A 129 12.14 14.63 21.81
C GLU A 129 10.73 15.20 21.59
N CYS A 130 9.74 14.37 21.23
CA CYS A 130 8.36 14.81 21.10
C CYS A 130 7.77 15.23 22.46
N SER A 131 8.04 14.43 23.51
CA SER A 131 7.58 14.73 24.87
C SER A 131 8.19 16.02 25.44
N ASP A 132 9.45 16.31 25.11
CA ASP A 132 10.16 17.50 25.58
C ASP A 132 9.74 18.77 24.84
N LEU A 133 9.39 18.66 23.55
CA LEU A 133 8.81 19.75 22.78
C LEU A 133 7.42 20.14 23.29
N GLU A 134 6.57 19.18 23.69
CA GLU A 134 5.27 19.46 24.30
C GLU A 134 5.39 20.05 25.71
N LYS A 135 6.30 19.54 26.54
CA LYS A 135 6.58 20.11 27.89
C LYS A 135 7.12 21.53 27.80
N LYS A 136 7.95 21.84 26.79
CA LYS A 136 8.46 23.21 26.55
C LYS A 136 7.37 24.16 26.06
N LYS A 137 6.40 23.70 25.26
CA LYS A 137 5.23 24.51 24.85
C LYS A 137 4.28 24.79 26.02
N ARG A 138 4.06 23.83 26.93
CA ARG A 138 3.21 24.02 28.12
C ARG A 138 3.80 24.94 29.19
N LYS A 139 5.12 25.06 29.29
CA LYS A 139 5.79 25.98 30.24
C LYS A 139 5.87 27.45 29.77
N LYS A 140 5.43 27.73 28.54
CA LYS A 140 5.53 29.07 27.91
C LYS A 140 4.18 29.77 27.74
N ASN A 141 3.09 29.17 28.25
CA ASN A 141 1.76 29.76 28.38
C ASN A 141 1.42 30.00 29.85
#